data_AF-A0A957S832-F1
#
_entry.id   AF-A0A957S832-F1
#
_cell.length_a   1.000
_cell.length_b   1.000
_cell.length_c   1.000
_cell.angle_alpha   90.00
_cell.angle_beta   90.00
_cell.angle_gamma   90.00
#
_symmetry.space_group_name_H-M   'P 1'
#
loop_
_entity.id
_entity.type
_entity.pdbx_description
1 polymer ?
#
loop_
_entity_poly.entity_id
_entity_poly.type
_entity_poly.pdbx_seq_one_letter_code
_entity_poly.pdbx_strand_id
1 'polypeptide(L)' 'MSILINKDTKVIVQGFTGKEGSFHSQQMMDYGTQIVGGVTPGKG' A
#
# COMPACT_ATOMS: atom_id res chain seq x y z
N MET A 1 -15.46 -11.68 -7.71
CA MET A 1 -14.40 -12.36 -6.95
C MET A 1 -13.17 -12.45 -7.84
N SER A 2 -11.98 -12.10 -7.35
CA SER A 2 -10.72 -12.47 -8.01
C SER A 2 -10.05 -13.58 -7.19
N ILE A 3 -9.08 -14.30 -7.79
CA ILE A 3 -8.47 -15.50 -7.20
C ILE A 3 -7.56 -15.16 -6.01
N LEU A 4 -6.90 -14.01 -6.01
CA LEU A 4 -5.87 -13.65 -5.01
C LEU A 4 -6.21 -12.41 -4.18
N ILE A 5 -6.80 -11.39 -4.80
CA ILE A 5 -7.00 -10.06 -4.21
C ILE A 5 -8.41 -9.55 -4.45
N ASN A 6 -9.04 -8.97 -3.45
CA ASN A 6 -10.38 -8.42 -3.57
C ASN A 6 -10.49 -7.10 -2.81
N LYS A 7 -11.68 -6.50 -2.83
CA LYS A 7 -11.96 -5.22 -2.17
C LYS A 7 -11.69 -5.21 -0.66
N ASP A 8 -11.66 -6.39 -0.02
CA ASP A 8 -11.44 -6.56 1.42
C ASP A 8 -9.98 -6.90 1.74
N THR A 9 -9.11 -7.01 0.73
CA THR A 9 -7.68 -7.27 0.94
C THR A 9 -6.99 -6.07 1.56
N LYS A 10 -6.38 -6.31 2.73
CA LYS A 10 -5.55 -5.33 3.44
C LYS A 10 -4.11 -5.41 2.94
N VAL A 11 -3.56 -4.26 2.55
CA VAL A 11 -2.22 -4.15 1.94
C VAL A 11 -1.29 -3.38 2.85
N ILE A 12 -0.05 -3.87 3.00
CA ILE A 12 1.06 -3.16 3.64
C ILE A 12 2.11 -2.85 2.56
N VAL A 13 2.67 -1.64 2.59
CA VAL A 13 3.71 -1.23 1.65
C VAL A 13 5.07 -1.16 2.36
N GLN A 14 6.04 -1.94 1.90
CA GLN A 14 7.43 -1.82 2.33
C GLN A 14 8.14 -0.74 1.51
N GLY A 15 8.91 0.12 2.16
CA GLY A 15 9.45 1.34 1.55
C GLY A 15 8.42 2.47 1.41
N PHE A 16 7.36 2.47 2.22
CA PHE A 16 6.23 3.41 2.09
C PHE A 16 6.63 4.89 2.07
N THR A 17 7.62 5.28 2.87
CA THR A 17 8.10 6.68 2.95
C THR A 17 9.17 7.03 1.92
N GLY A 18 9.49 6.11 1.00
CA GLY A 18 10.34 6.38 -0.16
C GLY A 18 9.55 7.07 -1.27
N LYS A 19 10.24 7.74 -2.21
CA LYS A 19 9.61 8.50 -3.30
C LYS A 19 8.60 7.67 -4.10
N GLU A 20 9.02 6.51 -4.60
CA GLU A 20 8.17 5.62 -5.40
C GLU A 20 7.09 4.93 -4.55
N GLY A 21 7.45 4.54 -3.32
CA GLY A 21 6.52 3.94 -2.37
C GLY A 21 5.36 4.87 -2.06
N SER A 22 5.63 6.14 -1.77
CA SER A 22 4.61 7.16 -1.52
C SER A 22 3.80 7.48 -2.77
N PHE A 23 4.46 7.63 -3.94
CA PHE A 23 3.79 7.94 -5.21
C PHE A 23 2.76 6.87 -5.60
N HIS A 24 3.17 5.59 -5.65
CA HIS A 24 2.26 4.51 -6.01
C HIS A 24 1.22 4.23 -4.92
N SER A 25 1.59 4.38 -3.64
CA SER A 25 0.60 4.18 -2.56
C SER A 25 -0.53 5.18 -2.63
N GLN A 26 -0.25 6.43 -2.98
CA GLN A 26 -1.31 7.43 -3.18
C GLN A 26 -2.26 7.00 -4.30
N GLN A 27 -1.73 6.61 -5.45
CA GLN A 27 -2.54 6.14 -6.58
C GLN A 27 -3.36 4.88 -6.24
N MET A 28 -2.78 3.94 -5.48
CA MET A 28 -3.47 2.74 -5.02
C MET A 28 -4.63 3.06 -4.08
N MET A 29 -4.44 4.01 -3.15
CA MET A 29 -5.50 4.50 -2.27
C MET A 29 -6.60 5.22 -3.04
N ASP A 30 -6.24 6.09 -4.00
CA ASP A 30 -7.19 6.80 -4.85
C ASP A 30 -8.02 5.82 -5.71
N TYR A 31 -7.42 4.69 -6.10
CA TYR A 31 -8.08 3.61 -6.82
C TYR A 31 -8.97 2.71 -5.92
N GLY A 32 -8.93 2.89 -4.59
CA GLY A 32 -9.75 2.15 -3.62
C GLY A 32 -9.07 0.92 -3.00
N THR A 33 -7.74 0.80 -3.11
CA THR A 33 -6.98 -0.25 -2.41
C THR A 33 -6.90 0.06 -0.91
N GLN A 34 -7.16 -0.93 -0.06
CA GLN A 34 -7.08 -0.77 1.39
C GLN A 34 -5.63 -0.88 1.90
N ILE A 35 -4.86 0.21 1.80
CA ILE A 35 -3.54 0.29 2.44
C ILE A 35 -3.73 0.53 3.94
N VAL A 36 -3.26 -0.40 4.77
CA VAL A 36 -3.44 -0.36 6.24
C VAL A 36 -2.19 0.08 6.99
N GLY A 37 -1.08 0.28 6.27
CA GLY A 37 0.17 0.76 6.85
C GLY A 37 1.35 0.60 5.91
N GLY A 38 2.52 0.98 6.41
CA GLY A 38 3.75 0.86 5.68
C GLY A 38 4.96 0.73 6.60
N VAL A 39 6.03 0.14 6.07
CA VAL A 39 7.29 -0.03 6.80
C VAL A 39 8.38 0.69 6.03
N THR A 40 9.27 1.38 6.72
CA THR A 40 10.55 1.82 6.16
C THR A 40 11.63 1.55 7.20
N PRO A 41 12.60 0.64 6.94
CA PRO A 41 13.67 0.36 7.88
C PRO A 41 14.38 1.65 8.32
N GLY A 42 14.55 1.84 9.62
CA GLY A 42 15.18 3.04 10.19
C GLY A 42 14.29 4.28 10.30
N LYS A 43 13.02 4.21 9.91
CA LYS A 43 12.01 5.28 10.13
C LYS A 43 10.80 4.79 10.94
N GLY A 44 11.03 3.76 11.77
CA GLY A 44 10.04 3.20 12.70
C GLY A 44 10.10 3.88 14.05
#